data_AF-A0A9D5VH57-F1
#
_entry.id   AF-A0A9D5VH57-F1
#
_cell.length_a   1.000
_cell.length_b   1.000
_cell.length_c   1.000
_cell.angle_alpha   90.00
_cell.angle_beta   90.00
_cell.angle_gamma   90.00
#
_symmetry.space_group_name_H-M   'P 1'
#
loop_
_entity.id
_entity.type
_entity.pdbx_description
1 polymer ?
#
loop_
_entity_poly.entity_id
_entity_poly.type
_entity_poly.pdbx_seq_one_letter_code
_entity_poly.pdbx_strand_id
1 'polypeptide(L)' 'MLGFGLSGGGFRPGGVLCFGDSLTEGFGVDRNESYPALLQQRLREHGHAHQVIQAGVSGETTGDALERLHVGLRSRP' A
#
# COMPACT_ATOMS: atom_id res chain seq x y z
N MET A 1 18.12 -4.71 39.25
CA MET A 1 17.97 -3.42 38.56
C MET A 1 17.19 -3.69 37.29
N LEU A 2 15.86 -3.53 37.32
CA LEU A 2 14.98 -3.78 36.18
C LEU A 2 15.12 -2.60 35.21
N GLY A 3 15.75 -2.85 34.07
CA GLY A 3 15.91 -1.85 33.01
C GLY A 3 14.58 -1.61 32.30
N PHE A 4 14.00 -0.43 32.51
CA PHE A 4 13.00 0.15 31.62
C PHE A 4 13.61 0.30 30.22
N GLY A 5 13.29 -0.63 29.32
CA GLY A 5 13.60 -0.51 27.89
C GLY A 5 12.62 0.47 27.26
N LEU A 6 13.11 1.68 27.00
CA LEU A 6 12.51 2.78 26.27
C LEU A 6 11.40 2.33 25.29
N SER A 7 10.16 2.77 25.57
CA SER A 7 9.09 2.82 24.56
C SER A 7 9.44 3.93 23.57
N GLY A 8 10.45 3.68 22.73
CA GLY A 8 10.77 4.53 21.62
C GLY A 8 9.63 4.40 20.62
N GLY A 9 8.96 5.52 20.33
CA GLY A 9 8.16 5.66 19.11
C GLY A 9 9.08 5.47 17.92
N GLY A 10 9.38 4.22 17.58
CA GLY A 10 10.20 3.87 16.45
C GLY A 10 9.54 4.37 15.18
N PHE A 11 10.35 4.88 14.25
CA PHE A 11 9.90 5.17 12.89
C PHE A 11 9.18 3.94 12.34
N ARG A 12 7.85 4.00 12.26
CA ARG A 12 7.05 3.01 11.53
C ARG A 12 7.04 3.51 10.09
N PRO A 13 7.67 2.79 9.15
CA PRO A 13 7.64 3.18 7.75
C PRO A 13 6.19 3.38 7.31
N GLY A 14 5.91 4.51 6.67
CA GLY A 14 4.57 4.78 6.14
C GLY A 14 4.15 3.74 5.10
N GLY A 15 2.84 3.62 4.85
CA GLY A 15 2.30 2.80 3.78
C GLY A 15 2.37 3.49 2.42
N VAL A 16 2.45 2.71 1.35
CA VAL A 16 2.29 3.16 -0.03
C VAL A 16 0.93 2.70 -0.52
N LEU A 17 0.01 3.64 -0.71
CA LEU A 17 -1.31 3.36 -1.27
C LEU A 17 -1.24 3.37 -2.80
N CYS A 18 -1.41 2.21 -3.42
CA CYS A 18 -1.58 2.10 -4.86
C CYS A 18 -3.06 2.29 -5.21
N PHE A 19 -3.42 3.50 -5.64
CA PHE A 19 -4.80 3.92 -5.89
C PHE A 19 -5.01 4.18 -7.38
N GLY A 20 -6.01 3.55 -7.98
CA GLY A 20 -6.27 3.66 -9.41
C GLY A 20 -7.35 2.72 -9.89
N ASP A 21 -7.26 2.31 -11.16
CA ASP A 21 -8.24 1.51 -11.85
C ASP A 21 -7.81 0.04 -12.00
N SER A 22 -8.20 -0.59 -13.12
CA SER A 22 -7.87 -1.97 -13.50
C SER A 22 -6.36 -2.24 -13.62
N LEU A 23 -5.56 -1.26 -14.02
CA LEU A 23 -4.10 -1.42 -14.10
C LEU A 23 -3.49 -1.60 -12.71
N THR A 24 -4.06 -0.91 -11.72
CA THR A 24 -3.65 -1.04 -10.31
C THR A 24 -4.26 -2.28 -9.65
N GLU A 25 -5.45 -2.69 -10.09
CA GLU A 25 -6.07 -3.96 -9.67
C GLU A 25 -5.27 -5.19 -10.12
N GLY A 26 -4.67 -5.12 -11.32
CA GLY A 26 -4.04 -6.28 -11.97
C GLY A 26 -5.02 -7.05 -12.85
N PHE A 27 -5.89 -6.35 -13.58
CA PHE A 27 -6.83 -6.99 -14.50
C PHE A 27 -6.08 -7.83 -15.55
N GLY A 28 -6.44 -9.11 -15.65
CA GLY A 28 -5.86 -10.05 -16.62
C GLY A 28 -4.54 -10.71 -16.20
N VAL A 29 -4.08 -10.50 -14.96
CA VAL A 29 -2.89 -11.18 -14.40
C VAL A 29 -3.20 -11.82 -13.06
N ASP A 30 -2.31 -12.69 -12.58
CA ASP A 30 -2.44 -13.22 -11.23
C ASP A 30 -2.24 -12.11 -10.19
N ARG A 31 -2.87 -12.28 -9.01
CA ARG A 31 -2.76 -11.29 -7.91
C ARG A 31 -1.31 -10.97 -7.55
N ASN A 32 -0.42 -11.96 -7.61
CA ASN A 32 1.00 -11.80 -7.29
C ASN A 32 1.81 -11.11 -8.40
N GLU A 33 1.23 -10.98 -9.59
CA GLU A 33 1.82 -10.32 -10.76
C GLU A 33 1.28 -8.89 -10.95
N SER A 34 0.29 -8.50 -10.16
CA SER A 34 -0.23 -7.12 -10.14
C SER A 34 0.88 -6.10 -9.82
N TYR A 35 0.77 -4.89 -10.37
CA TYR A 35 1.71 -3.81 -10.11
C TYR A 35 1.98 -3.58 -8.60
N PRO A 36 0.96 -3.53 -7.72
CA PRO A 36 1.19 -3.35 -6.28
C PRO A 36 1.93 -4.51 -5.62
N ALA A 37 1.66 -5.75 -6.06
CA ALA A 37 2.37 -6.93 -5.56
C ALA A 37 3.86 -6.91 -5.95
N LEU A 38 4.15 -6.59 -7.22
CA LEU A 38 5.52 -6.45 -7.71
C LEU A 38 6.25 -5.26 -7.07
N LEU A 39 5.56 -4.15 -6.82
CA LEU A 39 6.11 -3.01 -6.08
C LEU A 39 6.49 -3.41 -4.66
N GLN A 40 5.62 -4.14 -3.95
CA GLN A 40 5.92 -4.62 -2.61
C GLN A 40 7.16 -5.52 -2.60
N GLN A 41 7.29 -6.40 -3.58
CA GLN A 41 8.47 -7.25 -3.73
C GLN A 41 9.73 -6.40 -3.93
N ARG A 42 9.72 -5.46 -4.88
CA ARG A 42 10.87 -4.59 -5.16
C ARG A 42 11.27 -3.74 -3.95
N LEU A 43 10.31 -3.20 -3.20
CA LEU A 43 10.59 -2.46 -1.98
C LEU A 43 11.34 -3.32 -0.96
N ARG A 44 10.93 -4.58 -0.77
CA ARG A 44 11.63 -5.52 0.10
C ARG A 44 13.04 -5.84 -0.40
N GLU A 45 13.20 -6.08 -1.70
CA GLU A 45 14.51 -6.36 -2.32
C GLU A 45 15.50 -5.20 -2.13
N HIS A 46 15.01 -3.97 -2.13
CA HIS A 46 15.81 -2.76 -1.90
C HIS A 46 15.92 -2.35 -0.42
N GLY A 47 15.42 -3.16 0.52
CA GLY A 47 15.51 -2.87 1.96
C GLY A 47 14.56 -1.77 2.46
N HIS A 48 13.54 -1.41 1.68
CA HIS A 48 12.51 -0.48 2.11
C HIS A 48 11.40 -1.21 2.89
N ALA A 49 11.22 -0.83 4.15
CA ALA A 49 10.24 -1.46 5.04
C ALA A 49 8.80 -0.92 4.87
N HIS A 50 8.49 -0.28 3.73
CA HIS A 50 7.15 0.22 3.41
C HIS A 50 6.20 -0.94 3.06
N GLN A 51 4.97 -0.86 3.57
CA GLN A 51 3.89 -1.75 3.16
C GLN A 51 3.11 -1.14 2.00
N VAL A 52 2.85 -1.93 0.95
CA VAL A 52 2.03 -1.53 -0.18
C VAL A 52 0.59 -1.97 0.04
N ILE A 53 -0.33 -1.04 -0.12
CA ILE A 53 -1.77 -1.25 0.02
C ILE A 53 -2.38 -1.16 -1.39
N GLN A 54 -2.95 -2.26 -1.86
CA GLN A 54 -3.69 -2.27 -3.11
C GLN A 54 -5.06 -1.62 -2.89
N ALA A 55 -5.37 -0.61 -3.69
CA ALA A 55 -6.65 0.10 -3.68
C ALA A 55 -7.08 0.49 -5.10
N GLY A 56 -6.75 -0.34 -6.09
CA GLY A 56 -7.24 -0.22 -7.46
C GLY A 56 -8.59 -0.92 -7.64
N VAL A 57 -9.48 -0.33 -8.43
CA VAL A 57 -10.81 -0.90 -8.74
C VAL A 57 -11.03 -0.85 -10.25
N SER A 58 -11.21 -2.02 -10.86
CA SER A 58 -11.42 -2.11 -12.31
C SER A 58 -12.62 -1.30 -12.80
N GLY A 59 -12.40 -0.50 -13.84
CA GLY A 59 -13.44 0.31 -14.48
C GLY A 59 -13.73 1.65 -13.82
N GLU A 60 -13.00 2.03 -12.76
CA GLU A 60 -13.18 3.34 -12.15
C GLU A 60 -12.80 4.50 -13.07
N THR A 61 -13.60 5.55 -12.99
CA THR A 61 -13.28 6.85 -13.54
C THR A 61 -12.61 7.72 -12.48
N THR A 62 -12.11 8.89 -12.90
CA THR A 62 -11.54 9.87 -11.97
C THR A 62 -12.57 10.41 -10.96
N GLY A 63 -13.85 10.45 -11.33
CA GLY A 63 -14.94 10.86 -10.43
C GLY A 63 -15.12 9.86 -9.28
N ASP A 64 -15.28 8.58 -9.63
CA ASP A 64 -15.42 7.48 -8.65
C ASP A 64 -14.23 7.43 -7.68
N ALA A 65 -13.02 7.56 -8.25
CA ALA A 65 -11.77 7.58 -7.51
C ALA A 65 -11.71 8.77 -6.53
N LEU A 66 -12.16 9.97 -6.92
CA LEU A 66 -12.19 11.13 -6.04
C LEU A 66 -13.14 10.94 -4.85
N GLU A 67 -14.32 10.36 -5.09
CA GLU A 67 -15.32 10.12 -4.04
C GLU A 67 -14.79 9.21 -2.92
N ARG A 68 -13.98 8.21 -3.26
CA ARG A 68 -13.44 7.24 -2.29
C ARG A 68 -12.02 7.51 -1.80
N LEU A 69 -11.32 8.53 -2.32
CA LEU A 69 -9.92 8.80 -1.94
C LEU A 69 -9.73 8.88 -0.43
N HIS A 70 -10.69 9.49 0.26
CA HIS A 70 -10.69 9.61 1.71
C HIS A 70 -10.71 8.24 2.43
N VAL A 71 -11.33 7.21 1.84
CA VAL A 71 -11.34 5.84 2.38
C VAL A 71 -9.96 5.24 2.25
N GLY A 72 -9.35 5.38 1.06
CA GLY A 72 -7.99 4.93 0.79
C GLY A 72 -6.98 5.51 1.78
N LEU A 73 -7.04 6.82 2.03
CA LEU A 73 -6.14 7.51 2.97
C LEU A 73 -6.34 7.12 4.44
N ARG A 74 -7.48 6.54 4.81
CA ARG A 74 -7.72 5.99 6.15
C ARG A 74 -7.16 4.59 6.35
N SER A 75 -6.69 3.95 5.28
CA SER A 75 -6.06 2.62 5.35
C SER A 75 -4.82 2.68 6.25
N ARG A 76 -4.71 1.70 7.16
CA ARG A 76 -3.56 1.56 8.05
C ARG A 76 -2.65 0.47 7.53
N PRO A 77 -1.33 0.74 7.38
CA PRO A 77 -0.37 -0.30 7.10
C PRO A 77 -0.10 -1.21 8.31
#